data_AF-A0A8H5Z8C8-F1
#
_entry.id   AF-A0A8H5Z8C8-F1
#
_cell.length_a   1.000
_cell.length_b   1.000
_cell.length_c   1.000
_cell.angle_alpha   90.00
_cell.angle_beta   90.00
_cell.angle_gamma   90.00
#
_symmetry.space_group_name_H-M   'P 1'
#
loop_
_entity.id
_entity.type
_entity.pdbx_description
1 polymer ?
#
loop_
_entity_poly.entity_id
_entity_poly.type
_entity_poly.pdbx_seq_one_letter_code
_entity_poly.pdbx_strand_id
1 'polypeptide(L)'
;MQGQQWIKNRTGSTISSNIIDKYRLPYLYSTRPPPANDNHKILKLPGRQVIEELAARFCSSAQSLVFPLLSLHRFRTATLPLAYSEAAGSKHHTVSAKCCLYGVLIISDIFGLDSGDEMTDINCWCQRYALEIEGWIPVILREMRVDGLESLMMLMIFKYFMGDLESASFLVSVASRFLIQLGAHLYPSSSDVYNKDNDAHHVRDLFWVCYCIDKDLSHRTGQPPTINDDHCDLTLPPNYVQMQSNNILSSSPCSSRSSYTVPLYPWDIRLSVMKSKIYNDLHSISASRLSETEILRRIRHLDEELEAWRVTLPSDHRPTLSFLEQTPVDAHTNTQAIMLRLSYHHCVILIHRARCRVFQEGLSSMSLIDDGHRINFQILIDASRSILIYLEKALPVLAHECFWVIIFYPMTAITTIFSIALLDNRSDPENDKLKLLRGFTRLIRQIPIKKLTVAEISHLEFIEEVVEEMSRLVLLAS
;
A
#
# COMPACT_ATOMS: atom_id res chain seq x y z
N MET A 1 -8.93 -3.67 -23.54
CA MET A 1 -9.54 -4.36 -24.70
C MET A 1 -9.24 -5.86 -24.73
N GLN A 2 -8.00 -6.32 -24.55
CA GLN A 2 -7.66 -7.75 -24.54
C GLN A 2 -8.43 -8.57 -23.46
N GLY A 3 -8.56 -8.05 -22.23
CA GLY A 3 -9.28 -8.75 -21.15
C GLY A 3 -10.78 -9.00 -21.43
N GLN A 4 -11.49 -8.04 -22.03
CA GLN A 4 -12.90 -8.24 -22.39
C GLN A 4 -13.07 -9.29 -23.50
N GLN A 5 -12.16 -9.31 -24.47
CA GLN A 5 -12.18 -10.32 -25.51
C GLN A 5 -11.93 -11.71 -24.93
N TRP A 6 -11.00 -11.83 -23.99
CA TRP A 6 -10.74 -13.07 -23.27
C TRP A 6 -11.96 -13.57 -22.49
N ILE A 7 -12.65 -12.68 -21.76
CA ILE A 7 -13.91 -13.02 -21.06
C ILE A 7 -14.98 -13.48 -22.06
N LYS A 8 -15.17 -12.74 -23.16
CA LYS A 8 -16.14 -13.09 -24.20
C LYS A 8 -15.89 -14.47 -24.80
N ASN A 9 -14.63 -14.82 -25.02
CA ASN A 9 -14.25 -16.14 -25.55
C ASN A 9 -14.58 -17.28 -24.57
N ARG A 10 -14.67 -17.01 -23.26
CA ARG A 10 -14.95 -18.01 -22.23
C ARG A 10 -16.43 -18.12 -21.87
N THR A 11 -17.17 -17.01 -21.91
CA THR A 11 -18.55 -16.94 -21.40
C THR A 11 -19.59 -16.66 -22.49
N GLY A 12 -19.16 -16.33 -23.71
CA GLY A 12 -20.03 -15.80 -24.77
C GLY A 12 -20.53 -14.37 -24.51
N SER A 13 -20.17 -13.75 -23.38
CA SER A 13 -20.64 -12.44 -22.93
C SER A 13 -19.48 -11.55 -22.48
N THR A 14 -19.69 -10.24 -22.44
CA THR A 14 -18.70 -9.28 -21.91
C THR A 14 -19.20 -8.67 -20.61
N ILE A 15 -18.27 -8.12 -19.81
CA ILE A 15 -18.62 -7.21 -18.72
C ILE A 15 -19.46 -6.06 -19.29
N SER A 16 -20.55 -5.73 -18.62
CA SER A 16 -21.43 -4.60 -18.94
C SER A 16 -20.65 -3.31 -19.19
N SER A 17 -20.88 -2.68 -20.35
CA SER A 17 -20.27 -1.39 -20.70
C SER A 17 -20.63 -0.30 -19.70
N ASN A 18 -21.83 -0.37 -19.11
CA ASN A 18 -22.28 0.61 -18.12
C ASN A 18 -21.39 0.63 -16.88
N ILE A 19 -20.89 -0.53 -16.42
CA ILE A 19 -19.94 -0.59 -15.29
C ILE A 19 -18.60 0.03 -15.71
N ILE A 20 -18.13 -0.26 -16.92
CA ILE A 20 -16.85 0.26 -17.40
C ILE A 20 -16.91 1.78 -17.60
N ASP A 21 -18.00 2.29 -18.15
CA ASP A 21 -18.16 3.72 -18.47
C ASP A 21 -18.47 4.53 -17.20
N LYS A 22 -19.29 3.99 -16.28
CA LYS A 22 -19.59 4.60 -14.97
C LYS A 22 -18.36 4.71 -14.08
N TYR A 23 -17.40 3.80 -14.22
CA TYR A 23 -16.24 3.69 -13.33
C TYR A 23 -14.88 3.65 -14.04
N ARG A 24 -14.78 4.19 -15.26
CA ARG A 24 -13.49 4.51 -15.90
C ARG A 24 -12.73 5.66 -15.20
N LEU A 25 -13.39 6.39 -14.30
CA LEU A 25 -12.96 7.67 -13.73
C LEU A 25 -13.18 7.90 -12.20
N PRO A 26 -13.42 6.92 -11.28
CA PRO A 26 -13.80 7.22 -9.89
C PRO A 26 -12.73 7.97 -9.09
N TYR A 27 -11.45 7.72 -9.37
CA TYR A 27 -10.33 8.40 -8.71
C TYR A 27 -10.31 9.92 -8.99
N LEU A 28 -10.96 10.37 -10.07
CA LEU A 28 -11.10 11.80 -10.38
C LEU A 28 -12.20 12.50 -9.58
N TYR A 29 -13.15 11.76 -8.98
CA TYR A 29 -14.20 12.38 -8.17
C TYR A 29 -13.70 12.75 -6.77
N SER A 30 -12.73 12.01 -6.22
CA SER A 30 -12.07 12.36 -4.94
C SER A 30 -11.09 13.54 -5.09
N THR A 31 -10.63 13.81 -6.32
CA THR A 31 -9.62 14.83 -6.61
C THR A 31 -10.17 16.07 -7.31
N ARG A 32 -11.50 16.18 -7.51
CA ARG A 32 -12.06 17.42 -8.05
C ARG A 32 -11.66 18.59 -7.14
N PRO A 33 -10.95 19.60 -7.67
CA PRO A 33 -10.68 20.78 -6.90
C PRO A 33 -12.01 21.37 -6.44
N PRO A 34 -12.09 21.93 -5.22
CA PRO A 34 -13.29 22.64 -4.80
C PRO A 34 -13.67 23.67 -5.88
N PRO A 35 -14.97 23.86 -6.17
CA PRO A 35 -15.40 24.72 -7.25
C PRO A 35 -14.75 26.11 -7.14
N ALA A 36 -14.29 26.64 -8.28
CA ALA A 36 -13.51 27.87 -8.43
C ALA A 36 -14.16 29.15 -7.86
N ASN A 37 -15.37 29.06 -7.31
CA ASN A 37 -16.09 30.17 -6.68
C ASN A 37 -15.67 30.44 -5.23
N ASP A 38 -14.88 29.57 -4.61
CA ASP A 38 -14.27 29.87 -3.31
C ASP A 38 -13.00 30.70 -3.59
N ASN A 39 -13.19 32.02 -3.66
CA ASN A 39 -12.11 33.01 -3.74
C ASN A 39 -10.88 32.53 -2.96
N HIS A 40 -9.71 32.54 -3.61
CA HIS A 40 -8.38 32.25 -3.06
C HIS A 40 -8.15 32.88 -1.67
N LYS A 41 -8.73 32.31 -0.61
CA LYS A 41 -8.35 32.61 0.76
C LYS A 41 -6.95 32.01 0.88
N ILE A 42 -5.95 32.89 0.84
CA ILE A 42 -4.55 32.55 1.15
C ILE A 42 -4.58 31.59 2.32
N LEU A 43 -4.07 30.38 2.11
CA LEU A 43 -4.09 29.32 3.09
C LEU A 43 -3.13 29.68 4.22
N LYS A 44 -3.65 30.37 5.24
CA LYS A 44 -2.85 30.79 6.39
C LYS A 44 -2.51 29.58 7.22
N LEU A 45 -1.22 29.43 7.54
CA LEU A 45 -0.78 28.42 8.50
C LEU A 45 -1.45 28.68 9.86
N PRO A 46 -1.86 27.62 10.58
CA PRO A 46 -2.29 27.73 11.97
C PRO A 46 -1.21 28.36 12.86
N GLY A 47 -1.56 28.66 14.11
CA GLY A 47 -0.59 29.16 15.09
C GLY A 47 0.60 28.19 15.25
N ARG A 48 1.81 28.73 15.39
CA ARG A 48 3.06 27.94 15.50
C ARG A 48 2.98 26.83 16.55
N GLN A 49 2.38 27.12 17.70
CA GLN A 49 2.21 26.17 18.81
C GLN A 49 1.34 24.97 18.44
N VAL A 50 0.28 25.20 17.65
CA VAL A 50 -0.65 24.14 17.20
C VAL A 50 0.10 23.12 16.35
N ILE A 51 0.87 23.60 15.37
CA ILE A 51 1.63 22.73 14.47
C ILE A 51 2.72 21.96 15.21
N GLU A 52 3.40 22.61 16.16
CA GLU A 52 4.40 21.95 16.99
C GLU A 52 3.79 20.84 17.85
N GLU A 53 2.60 21.08 18.42
CA GLU A 53 1.88 20.09 19.20
C GLU A 53 1.44 18.89 18.34
N LEU A 54 0.91 19.14 17.14
CA LEU A 54 0.55 18.09 16.19
C LEU A 54 1.76 17.25 15.78
N ALA A 55 2.90 17.89 15.45
CA ALA A 55 4.14 17.19 15.13
C ALA A 55 4.64 16.34 16.31
N ALA A 56 4.56 16.85 17.54
CA ALA A 56 4.94 16.12 18.74
C ALA A 56 4.02 14.92 19.02
N ARG A 57 2.70 15.08 18.83
CA ARG A 57 1.71 14.00 18.95
C ARG A 57 1.95 12.91 17.91
N PHE A 58 2.21 13.29 16.66
CA PHE A 58 2.57 12.33 15.61
C PHE A 58 3.83 11.57 15.98
N CYS A 59 4.93 12.24 16.32
CA CYS A 59 6.18 11.57 16.69
C CYS A 59 6.08 10.71 17.95
N SER A 60 5.05 10.92 18.77
CA SER A 60 4.75 10.11 19.96
C SER A 60 3.75 8.98 19.69
N SER A 61 3.14 8.92 18.50
CA SER A 61 2.13 7.93 18.15
C SER A 61 2.76 6.61 17.66
N ALA A 62 1.97 5.54 17.62
CA ALA A 62 2.40 4.28 17.03
C ALA A 62 2.67 4.42 15.51
N GLN A 63 1.95 5.32 14.85
CA GLN A 63 2.09 5.59 13.42
C GLN A 63 3.48 6.13 13.07
N SER A 64 4.18 6.84 13.96
CA SER A 64 5.55 7.30 13.70
C SER A 64 6.61 6.19 13.61
N LEU A 65 6.32 5.00 14.15
CA LEU A 65 7.17 3.81 13.97
C LEU A 65 6.91 3.15 12.61
N VAL A 66 5.68 3.22 12.13
CA VAL A 66 5.29 2.68 10.81
C VAL A 66 5.69 3.65 9.69
N PHE A 67 5.51 4.95 9.93
CA PHE A 67 5.81 6.04 9.01
C PHE A 67 6.74 7.04 9.72
N PRO A 68 8.06 6.77 9.78
CA PRO A 68 9.05 7.68 10.39
C PRO A 68 9.30 8.94 9.53
N LEU A 69 8.25 9.74 9.28
CA LEU A 69 8.25 10.84 8.31
C LEU A 69 8.91 12.11 8.81
N LEU A 70 9.08 12.24 10.13
CA LEU A 70 9.58 13.46 10.76
C LEU A 70 10.65 13.16 11.79
N SER A 71 11.71 13.97 11.77
CA SER A 71 12.63 14.12 12.91
C SER A 71 12.14 15.29 13.76
N LEU A 72 11.57 15.00 14.95
CA LEU A 72 10.99 16.04 15.82
C LEU A 72 12.04 17.09 16.23
N HIS A 73 13.28 16.66 16.48
CA HIS A 73 14.37 17.56 16.84
C HIS A 73 14.67 18.55 15.69
N ARG A 74 14.87 18.06 14.47
CA ARG A 74 15.10 18.93 13.30
C ARG A 74 13.90 19.81 13.00
N PHE A 75 12.69 19.26 13.11
CA PHE A 75 11.45 19.98 12.88
C PHE A 75 11.34 21.22 13.80
N ARG A 76 11.60 21.05 15.10
CA ARG A 76 11.55 22.14 16.09
C ARG A 76 12.65 23.17 15.92
N THR A 77 13.87 22.71 15.63
CA THR A 77 15.06 23.56 15.64
C THR A 77 15.29 24.30 14.33
N ALA A 78 14.91 23.71 13.19
CA ALA A 78 15.18 24.26 11.86
C ALA A 78 13.91 24.54 11.06
N THR A 79 13.04 23.54 10.88
CA THR A 79 11.90 23.62 9.95
C THR A 79 10.84 24.62 10.41
N LEU A 80 10.42 24.51 11.68
CA LEU A 80 9.35 25.33 12.25
C LEU A 80 9.73 26.83 12.33
N PRO A 81 10.92 27.23 12.83
CA PRO A 81 11.33 28.63 12.81
C PRO A 81 11.43 29.20 11.40
N LEU A 82 11.95 28.41 10.44
CA LEU A 82 12.11 28.83 9.05
C LEU A 82 10.76 29.09 8.36
N ALA A 83 9.76 28.24 8.60
CA ALA A 83 8.44 28.36 8.00
C ALA A 83 7.67 29.64 8.44
N TYR A 84 7.86 30.06 9.69
CA TYR A 84 7.26 31.28 10.26
C TYR A 84 8.16 32.52 10.16
N SER A 85 9.34 32.41 9.57
CA SER A 85 10.22 33.57 9.40
C SER A 85 9.65 34.54 8.35
N GLU A 86 9.36 35.77 8.78
CA GLU A 86 9.02 36.89 7.88
C GLU A 86 10.29 37.52 7.31
N ALA A 87 11.12 36.75 6.61
CA ALA A 87 12.37 37.26 6.06
C ALA A 87 12.14 37.91 4.67
N ALA A 88 12.07 39.24 4.67
CA ALA A 88 12.18 40.09 3.50
C ALA A 88 13.51 39.81 2.75
N GLY A 89 13.51 38.91 1.77
CA GLY A 89 14.62 38.80 0.81
C GLY A 89 14.87 37.43 0.18
N SER A 90 14.65 36.31 0.90
CA SER A 90 14.88 34.97 0.35
C SER A 90 13.62 34.10 0.41
N LYS A 91 12.75 34.26 -0.60
CA LYS A 91 11.50 33.49 -0.73
C LYS A 91 11.76 32.00 -1.03
N HIS A 92 12.97 31.64 -1.46
CA HIS A 92 13.33 30.31 -2.01
C HIS A 92 13.84 29.30 -0.97
N HIS A 93 13.74 29.55 0.33
CA HIS A 93 14.08 28.53 1.35
C HIS A 93 12.98 28.33 2.37
N THR A 94 11.94 29.16 2.34
CA THR A 94 10.79 29.03 3.25
C THR A 94 9.72 28.11 2.66
N VAL A 95 9.75 27.80 1.36
CA VAL A 95 8.72 26.99 0.70
C VAL A 95 8.77 25.55 1.20
N SER A 96 9.92 24.87 1.14
CA SER A 96 10.04 23.48 1.65
C SER A 96 9.60 23.37 3.12
N ALA A 97 9.98 24.35 3.95
CA ALA A 97 9.59 24.37 5.35
C ALA A 97 8.07 24.53 5.52
N LYS A 98 7.44 25.46 4.79
CA LYS A 98 5.97 25.64 4.82
C LYS A 98 5.23 24.40 4.30
N CYS A 99 5.71 23.79 3.22
CA CYS A 99 5.16 22.54 2.71
C CYS A 99 5.30 21.39 3.73
N CYS A 100 6.39 21.33 4.49
CA CYS A 100 6.53 20.37 5.58
C CYS A 100 5.44 20.57 6.65
N LEU A 101 5.13 21.81 7.03
CA LEU A 101 4.04 22.11 7.97
C LEU A 101 2.66 21.73 7.42
N TYR A 102 2.40 21.97 6.13
CA TYR A 102 1.19 21.46 5.46
C TYR A 102 1.13 19.92 5.50
N GLY A 103 2.27 19.25 5.31
CA GLY A 103 2.37 17.80 5.47
C GLY A 103 1.98 17.32 6.86
N VAL A 104 2.44 18.01 7.93
CA VAL A 104 2.09 17.70 9.33
C VAL A 104 0.58 17.75 9.55
N LEU A 105 -0.09 18.76 8.98
CA LEU A 105 -1.56 18.89 9.06
C LEU A 105 -2.26 17.73 8.37
N ILE A 106 -1.80 17.37 7.17
CA ILE A 106 -2.35 16.25 6.40
C ILE A 106 -2.23 14.93 7.18
N ILE A 107 -1.05 14.60 7.71
CA ILE A 107 -0.87 13.33 8.45
C ILE A 107 -1.64 13.31 9.78
N SER A 108 -1.85 14.48 10.39
CA SER A 108 -2.62 14.60 11.62
C SER A 108 -4.09 14.24 11.40
N ASP A 109 -4.69 14.66 10.28
CA ASP A 109 -6.04 14.24 9.89
C ASP A 109 -6.12 12.75 9.53
N ILE A 110 -5.19 12.26 8.68
CA ILE A 110 -5.15 10.84 8.28
C ILE A 110 -5.16 9.94 9.53
N PHE A 111 -4.27 10.22 10.48
CA PHE A 111 -4.10 9.40 11.68
C PHE A 111 -4.98 9.84 12.87
N GLY A 112 -5.80 10.89 12.71
CA GLY A 112 -6.77 11.32 13.74
C GLY A 112 -6.11 11.86 15.01
N LEU A 113 -5.05 12.65 14.86
CA LEU A 113 -4.28 13.23 15.97
C LEU A 113 -4.86 14.56 16.49
N ASP A 114 -5.90 15.07 15.83
CA ASP A 114 -6.59 16.30 16.17
C ASP A 114 -7.49 16.08 17.39
N SER A 115 -7.30 16.90 18.43
CA SER A 115 -8.14 16.87 19.64
C SER A 115 -9.08 18.09 19.69
N GLY A 116 -10.38 17.87 19.55
CA GLY A 116 -11.42 18.81 20.01
C GLY A 116 -12.18 19.60 18.93
N ASP A 117 -13.33 20.14 19.35
CA ASP A 117 -14.35 20.85 18.55
C ASP A 117 -13.85 22.15 17.88
N GLU A 118 -12.76 22.76 18.36
CA GLU A 118 -12.15 23.95 17.74
C GLU A 118 -11.46 23.67 16.39
N MET A 119 -11.30 22.38 16.04
CA MET A 119 -10.54 21.91 14.88
C MET A 119 -11.41 21.28 13.78
N THR A 120 -12.74 21.46 13.85
CA THR A 120 -13.70 20.89 12.88
C THR A 120 -13.50 21.41 11.45
N ASP A 121 -12.89 22.58 11.28
CA ASP A 121 -12.56 23.15 9.96
C ASP A 121 -11.38 22.45 9.27
N ILE A 122 -10.33 21.96 9.98
CA ILE A 122 -9.10 21.40 9.37
C ILE A 122 -9.37 20.20 8.46
N ASN A 123 -10.36 19.38 8.80
CA ASN A 123 -10.82 18.24 8.01
C ASN A 123 -11.23 18.61 6.56
N CYS A 124 -11.67 19.86 6.33
CA CYS A 124 -12.07 20.38 5.01
C CYS A 124 -10.87 20.92 4.20
N TRP A 125 -9.68 21.03 4.81
CA TRP A 125 -8.51 21.68 4.21
C TRP A 125 -7.39 20.72 3.80
N CYS A 126 -7.42 19.43 4.16
CA CYS A 126 -6.37 18.46 3.78
C CYS A 126 -6.15 18.41 2.26
N GLN A 127 -7.22 18.41 1.47
CA GLN A 127 -7.13 18.47 0.01
C GLN A 127 -6.48 19.78 -0.48
N ARG A 128 -6.75 20.90 0.19
CA ARG A 128 -6.15 22.20 -0.13
C ARG A 128 -4.66 22.25 0.24
N TYR A 129 -4.28 21.73 1.41
CA TYR A 129 -2.88 21.56 1.80
C TYR A 129 -2.13 20.68 0.80
N ALA A 130 -2.75 19.59 0.34
CA ALA A 130 -2.18 18.71 -0.68
C ALA A 130 -1.96 19.45 -2.01
N LEU A 131 -2.95 20.20 -2.49
CA LEU A 131 -2.84 21.01 -3.71
C LEU A 131 -1.75 22.09 -3.62
N GLU A 132 -1.57 22.72 -2.45
CA GLU A 132 -0.46 23.65 -2.24
C GLU A 132 0.90 22.96 -2.37
N ILE A 133 1.10 21.82 -1.69
CA ILE A 133 2.36 21.07 -1.81
C ILE A 133 2.61 20.67 -3.28
N GLU A 134 1.58 20.20 -3.99
CA GLU A 134 1.66 19.86 -5.43
C GLU A 134 2.09 21.06 -6.28
N GLY A 135 1.50 22.24 -6.05
CA GLY A 135 1.86 23.47 -6.75
C GLY A 135 3.31 23.90 -6.54
N TRP A 136 3.90 23.54 -5.39
CA TRP A 136 5.27 23.88 -5.02
C TRP A 136 6.31 22.79 -5.31
N ILE A 137 5.92 21.62 -5.84
CA ILE A 137 6.85 20.53 -6.20
C ILE A 137 8.06 21.03 -7.00
N PRO A 138 7.92 21.86 -8.06
CA PRO A 138 9.08 22.32 -8.82
C PRO A 138 10.08 23.14 -8.00
N VAL A 139 9.62 23.86 -6.98
CA VAL A 139 10.47 24.64 -6.08
C VAL A 139 11.12 23.74 -5.04
N ILE A 140 10.36 22.81 -4.44
CA ILE A 140 10.89 21.79 -3.52
C ILE A 140 12.06 21.03 -4.17
N LEU A 141 11.91 20.63 -5.44
CA LEU A 141 12.95 19.93 -6.19
C LEU A 141 14.16 20.79 -6.56
N ARG A 142 14.03 22.12 -6.56
CA ARG A 142 15.18 23.03 -6.72
C ARG A 142 15.90 23.25 -5.40
N GLU A 143 15.16 23.34 -4.30
CA GLU A 143 15.71 23.55 -2.96
C GLU A 143 16.45 22.31 -2.44
N MET A 144 15.99 21.11 -2.79
CA MET A 144 16.60 19.83 -2.38
C MET A 144 16.83 19.71 -0.86
N ARG A 145 15.93 20.29 -0.05
CA ARG A 145 15.98 20.26 1.42
C ARG A 145 15.24 19.05 1.99
N VAL A 146 15.71 18.55 3.13
CA VAL A 146 15.04 17.43 3.83
C VAL A 146 13.59 17.78 4.18
N ASP A 147 13.30 19.01 4.63
CA ASP A 147 11.93 19.48 4.91
C ASP A 147 11.01 19.31 3.68
N GLY A 148 11.56 19.58 2.49
CA GLY A 148 10.86 19.43 1.22
C GLY A 148 10.59 17.96 0.91
N LEU A 149 11.58 17.10 1.10
CA LEU A 149 11.40 15.65 0.97
C LEU A 149 10.34 15.11 1.97
N GLU A 150 10.38 15.53 3.23
CA GLU A 150 9.37 15.15 4.24
C GLU A 150 7.96 15.54 3.80
N SER A 151 7.80 16.74 3.21
CA SER A 151 6.51 17.17 2.65
C SER A 151 6.02 16.28 1.51
N LEU A 152 6.91 15.87 0.60
CA LEU A 152 6.56 14.96 -0.51
C LEU A 152 6.22 13.56 0.00
N MET A 153 6.93 13.08 1.03
CA MET A 153 6.66 11.78 1.65
C MET A 153 5.30 11.76 2.36
N MET A 154 4.95 12.83 3.08
CA MET A 154 3.64 13.00 3.72
C MET A 154 2.51 13.11 2.67
N LEU A 155 2.73 13.86 1.58
CA LEU A 155 1.78 13.95 0.46
C LEU A 155 1.59 12.59 -0.23
N MET A 156 2.67 11.84 -0.45
CA MET A 156 2.61 10.50 -1.03
C MET A 156 1.75 9.56 -0.20
N ILE A 157 1.92 9.58 1.13
CA ILE A 157 1.10 8.78 2.05
C ILE A 157 -0.36 9.23 2.00
N PHE A 158 -0.63 10.53 1.98
CA PHE A 158 -2.00 11.03 1.80
C PHE A 158 -2.66 10.50 0.53
N LYS A 159 -2.01 10.63 -0.62
CA LYS A 159 -2.54 10.12 -1.89
C LYS A 159 -2.79 8.62 -1.85
N TYR A 160 -1.86 7.88 -1.26
CA TYR A 160 -1.99 6.45 -1.07
C TYR A 160 -3.19 6.07 -0.20
N PHE A 161 -3.37 6.76 0.94
CA PHE A 161 -4.48 6.52 1.87
C PHE A 161 -5.83 7.03 1.35
N MET A 162 -5.85 7.92 0.35
CA MET A 162 -7.06 8.38 -0.33
C MET A 162 -7.41 7.54 -1.58
N GLY A 163 -6.63 6.48 -1.87
CA GLY A 163 -6.85 5.63 -3.05
C GLY A 163 -6.40 6.24 -4.38
N ASP A 164 -5.74 7.41 -4.37
CA ASP A 164 -5.15 8.05 -5.55
C ASP A 164 -3.76 7.44 -5.84
N LEU A 165 -3.78 6.19 -6.31
CA LEU A 165 -2.58 5.40 -6.53
C LEU A 165 -1.71 5.94 -7.68
N GLU A 166 -2.32 6.64 -8.64
CA GLU A 166 -1.59 7.27 -9.76
C GLU A 166 -0.73 8.43 -9.26
N SER A 167 -1.32 9.38 -8.51
CA SER A 167 -0.56 10.47 -7.89
C SER A 167 0.49 9.94 -6.91
N ALA A 168 0.14 8.93 -6.11
CA ALA A 168 1.11 8.29 -5.21
C ALA A 168 2.31 7.69 -5.99
N SER A 169 2.07 7.03 -7.13
CA SER A 169 3.12 6.45 -7.97
C SER A 169 4.03 7.53 -8.60
N PHE A 170 3.44 8.65 -9.03
CA PHE A 170 4.22 9.80 -9.49
C PHE A 170 5.09 10.37 -8.36
N LEU A 171 4.54 10.52 -7.16
CA LEU A 171 5.29 11.02 -6.01
C LEU A 171 6.41 10.07 -5.58
N VAL A 172 6.23 8.75 -5.67
CA VAL A 172 7.33 7.78 -5.51
C VAL A 172 8.46 8.05 -6.50
N SER A 173 8.13 8.32 -7.76
CA SER A 173 9.14 8.61 -8.78
C SER A 173 9.92 9.88 -8.48
N VAL A 174 9.26 10.91 -7.97
CA VAL A 174 9.88 12.17 -7.57
C VAL A 174 10.73 11.99 -6.30
N ALA A 175 10.16 11.37 -5.27
CA ALA A 175 10.80 11.16 -3.97
C ALA A 175 12.03 10.23 -4.07
N SER A 176 11.95 9.16 -4.87
CA SER A 176 13.08 8.24 -5.07
C SER A 176 14.30 8.94 -5.67
N ARG A 177 14.12 9.81 -6.66
CA ARG A 177 15.21 10.62 -7.23
C ARG A 177 15.81 11.58 -6.20
N PHE A 178 14.97 12.20 -5.38
CA PHE A 178 15.39 13.08 -4.31
C PHE A 178 16.20 12.30 -3.24
N LEU A 179 15.70 11.14 -2.80
CA LEU A 179 16.38 10.25 -1.87
C LEU A 179 17.75 9.80 -2.40
N ILE A 180 17.85 9.46 -3.69
CA ILE A 180 19.13 9.11 -4.32
C ILE A 180 20.10 10.29 -4.27
N GLN A 181 19.63 11.51 -4.58
CA GLN A 181 20.45 12.72 -4.52
C GLN A 181 20.98 13.02 -3.11
N LEU A 182 20.23 12.67 -2.07
CA LEU A 182 20.66 12.79 -0.67
C LEU A 182 21.52 11.61 -0.17
N GLY A 183 21.81 10.63 -1.03
CA GLY A 183 22.60 9.45 -0.66
C GLY A 183 21.83 8.40 0.18
N ALA A 184 20.50 8.53 0.30
CA ALA A 184 19.66 7.67 1.16
C ALA A 184 19.66 6.18 0.77
N HIS A 185 19.94 5.93 -0.51
CA HIS A 185 20.03 4.59 -1.09
C HIS A 185 21.25 3.79 -0.59
N LEU A 186 22.23 4.47 0.01
CA LEU A 186 23.42 3.85 0.60
C LEU A 186 23.20 3.63 2.10
N TYR A 187 23.81 2.57 2.66
CA TYR A 187 23.77 2.34 4.09
C TYR A 187 24.65 3.37 4.82
N PRO A 188 24.14 4.05 5.87
CA PRO A 188 24.94 4.93 6.71
C PRO A 188 26.13 4.18 7.33
N SER A 189 27.26 4.86 7.57
CA SER A 189 28.46 4.23 8.14
C SER A 189 28.14 3.34 9.36
N SER A 190 28.57 2.08 9.31
CA SER A 190 28.12 1.00 10.20
C SER A 190 28.57 1.08 11.66
N SER A 191 29.37 2.08 12.04
CA SER A 191 29.89 2.24 13.41
C SER A 191 28.92 2.93 14.37
N ASP A 192 27.89 3.60 13.85
CA ASP A 192 27.11 4.52 14.64
C ASP A 192 25.84 3.83 15.17
N VAL A 193 25.54 4.05 16.45
CA VAL A 193 24.27 3.62 17.04
C VAL A 193 23.15 4.36 16.32
N TYR A 194 22.12 3.63 15.89
CA TYR A 194 20.96 4.22 15.23
C TYR A 194 20.37 5.36 16.09
N ASN A 195 20.16 6.50 15.45
CA ASN A 195 19.59 7.70 16.07
C ASN A 195 18.87 8.51 14.99
N LYS A 196 17.54 8.64 15.10
CA LYS A 196 16.68 9.41 14.19
C LYS A 196 17.01 10.90 14.13
N ASP A 197 17.65 11.45 15.16
CA ASP A 197 18.07 12.86 15.15
C ASP A 197 19.32 13.07 14.27
N ASN A 198 20.00 12.01 13.84
CA ASN A 198 21.02 12.06 12.80
C ASN A 198 20.35 12.08 11.42
N ASP A 199 20.65 13.10 10.62
CA ASP A 199 20.08 13.28 9.28
C ASP A 199 20.29 12.07 8.35
N ALA A 200 21.43 11.39 8.44
CA ALA A 200 21.71 10.21 7.61
C ALA A 200 20.78 9.04 7.95
N HIS A 201 20.51 8.81 9.25
CA HIS A 201 19.55 7.79 9.68
C HIS A 201 18.12 8.18 9.31
N HIS A 202 17.72 9.45 9.50
CA HIS A 202 16.38 9.92 9.16
C HIS A 202 16.09 9.78 7.66
N VAL A 203 17.02 10.25 6.81
CA VAL A 203 16.86 10.16 5.36
C VAL A 203 16.89 8.70 4.89
N ARG A 204 17.64 7.82 5.57
CA ARG A 204 17.61 6.37 5.35
C ARG A 204 16.27 5.75 5.73
N ASP A 205 15.62 6.22 6.79
CA ASP A 205 14.27 5.78 7.15
C ASP A 205 13.24 6.18 6.08
N LEU A 206 13.35 7.41 5.55
CA LEU A 206 12.51 7.85 4.44
C LEU A 206 12.73 7.00 3.18
N PHE A 207 13.96 6.56 2.91
CA PHE A 207 14.25 5.61 1.83
C PHE A 207 13.48 4.30 2.01
N TRP A 208 13.50 3.70 3.19
CA TRP A 208 12.77 2.44 3.44
C TRP A 208 11.25 2.59 3.31
N VAL A 209 10.68 3.72 3.76
CA VAL A 209 9.26 4.03 3.54
C VAL A 209 8.95 4.10 2.04
N CYS A 210 9.74 4.85 1.28
CA CYS A 210 9.56 5.01 -0.16
C CYS A 210 9.73 3.68 -0.90
N TYR A 211 10.75 2.89 -0.52
CA TYR A 211 11.01 1.55 -1.06
C TYR A 211 9.82 0.62 -0.87
N CYS A 212 9.30 0.50 0.36
CA CYS A 212 8.16 -0.39 0.62
C CYS A 212 6.91 0.05 -0.17
N ILE A 213 6.65 1.35 -0.27
CA ILE A 213 5.53 1.88 -1.05
C ILE A 213 5.71 1.64 -2.56
N ASP A 214 6.91 1.85 -3.11
CA ASP A 214 7.23 1.59 -4.52
C ASP A 214 6.94 0.12 -4.90
N LYS A 215 7.46 -0.82 -4.10
CA LYS A 215 7.26 -2.25 -4.37
C LYS A 215 5.80 -2.66 -4.21
N ASP A 216 5.06 -2.08 -3.27
CA ASP A 216 3.63 -2.36 -3.14
C ASP A 216 2.82 -1.79 -4.31
N LEU A 217 3.02 -0.50 -4.64
CA LEU A 217 2.33 0.18 -5.74
C LEU A 217 2.58 -0.46 -7.10
N SER A 218 3.78 -0.97 -7.35
CA SER A 218 4.11 -1.68 -8.60
C SER A 218 3.17 -2.86 -8.86
N HIS A 219 2.82 -3.60 -7.80
CA HIS A 219 1.89 -4.73 -7.89
C HIS A 219 0.43 -4.29 -7.94
N ARG A 220 0.08 -3.17 -7.28
CA ARG A 220 -1.28 -2.63 -7.31
C ARG A 220 -1.66 -2.05 -8.67
N THR A 221 -0.72 -1.35 -9.30
CA THR A 221 -0.94 -0.61 -10.55
C THR A 221 -0.50 -1.39 -11.79
N GLY A 222 0.31 -2.44 -11.62
CA GLY A 222 0.95 -3.17 -12.71
C GLY A 222 2.10 -2.42 -13.38
N GLN A 223 2.46 -1.24 -12.87
CA GLN A 223 3.60 -0.46 -13.35
C GLN A 223 4.93 -1.02 -12.82
N PRO A 224 6.05 -0.82 -13.53
CA PRO A 224 7.36 -1.22 -13.04
C PRO A 224 7.77 -0.42 -11.79
N PRO A 225 8.50 -1.04 -10.84
CA PRO A 225 9.06 -0.34 -9.70
C PRO A 225 10.05 0.73 -10.16
N THR A 226 10.03 1.87 -9.47
CA THR A 226 10.90 3.00 -9.79
C THR A 226 12.31 2.81 -9.22
N ILE A 227 12.41 2.20 -8.04
CA ILE A 227 13.69 1.95 -7.38
C ILE A 227 14.24 0.63 -7.90
N ASN A 228 15.40 0.67 -8.55
CA ASN A 228 16.15 -0.52 -8.94
C ASN A 228 17.03 -0.98 -7.77
N ASP A 229 16.87 -2.24 -7.38
CA ASP A 229 17.58 -2.86 -6.26
C ASP A 229 19.10 -2.93 -6.52
N ASP A 230 19.52 -3.08 -7.78
CA ASP A 230 20.94 -3.13 -8.17
C ASP A 230 21.71 -1.83 -7.90
N HIS A 231 20.99 -0.73 -7.65
CA HIS A 231 21.56 0.58 -7.35
C HIS A 231 21.39 0.99 -5.89
N CYS A 232 20.93 0.09 -5.03
CA CYS A 232 20.63 0.38 -3.64
C CYS A 232 21.37 -0.58 -2.71
N ASP A 233 21.87 -0.06 -1.60
CA ASP A 233 22.24 -0.88 -0.47
C ASP A 233 20.95 -1.28 0.26
N LEU A 234 20.65 -2.57 0.32
CA LEU A 234 19.45 -3.10 0.99
C LEU A 234 19.74 -3.69 2.38
N THR A 235 20.86 -3.31 3.00
CA THR A 235 21.20 -3.70 4.37
C THR A 235 20.13 -3.24 5.34
N LEU A 236 19.51 -4.21 6.02
CA LEU A 236 18.42 -3.98 6.95
C LEU A 236 18.87 -3.10 8.13
N PRO A 237 17.95 -2.32 8.74
CA PRO A 237 18.25 -1.60 9.97
C PRO A 237 18.72 -2.54 11.09
N PRO A 238 19.56 -2.06 12.03
CA PRO A 238 20.02 -2.86 13.16
C PRO A 238 18.85 -3.47 13.95
N ASN A 239 18.95 -4.74 14.31
CA ASN A 239 17.93 -5.48 15.09
C ASN A 239 16.52 -5.51 14.47
N TYR A 240 16.36 -5.20 13.17
CA TYR A 240 15.06 -5.07 12.52
C TYR A 240 14.18 -6.32 12.68
N VAL A 241 14.72 -7.51 12.45
CA VAL A 241 13.96 -8.79 12.54
C VAL A 241 13.43 -9.04 13.96
N GLN A 242 14.25 -8.73 14.97
CA GLN A 242 13.86 -8.87 16.37
C GLN A 242 12.77 -7.87 16.75
N MET A 243 12.91 -6.61 16.33
CA MET A 243 11.91 -5.56 16.56
C MET A 243 10.57 -5.91 15.90
N GLN A 244 10.60 -6.40 14.66
CA GLN A 244 9.40 -6.84 13.95
C GLN A 244 8.70 -7.99 14.68
N SER A 245 9.47 -8.98 15.16
CA SER A 245 8.94 -10.12 15.91
C SER A 245 8.32 -9.68 17.23
N ASN A 246 8.99 -8.80 17.98
CA ASN A 246 8.47 -8.24 19.23
C ASN A 246 7.19 -7.45 19.03
N ASN A 247 7.11 -6.66 17.95
CA ASN A 247 5.91 -5.90 17.64
C ASN A 247 4.74 -6.80 17.29
N ILE A 248 4.95 -7.86 16.50
CA ILE A 248 3.90 -8.83 16.16
C ILE A 248 3.40 -9.56 17.41
N LEU A 249 4.28 -9.87 18.37
CA LEU A 249 3.95 -10.53 19.64
C LEU A 249 3.31 -9.60 20.68
N SER A 250 3.46 -8.28 20.52
CA SER A 250 3.01 -7.32 21.52
C SER A 250 1.54 -6.94 21.32
N SER A 251 0.76 -7.08 22.39
CA SER A 251 -0.62 -6.58 22.47
C SER A 251 -0.70 -5.05 22.64
N SER A 252 0.44 -4.37 22.87
CA SER A 252 0.51 -2.92 23.10
C SER A 252 1.66 -2.28 22.30
N PRO A 253 1.48 -1.08 21.72
CA PRO A 253 2.57 -0.39 21.04
C PRO A 253 3.75 -0.15 21.99
N CYS A 254 4.97 -0.30 21.48
CA CYS A 254 6.22 -0.17 22.24
C CYS A 254 6.18 1.04 23.20
N SER A 255 6.32 0.77 24.50
CA SER A 255 6.12 1.74 25.59
C SER A 255 7.26 2.76 25.74
N SER A 256 8.42 2.51 25.11
CA SER A 256 9.53 3.47 25.03
C SER A 256 9.81 3.83 23.58
N ARG A 257 9.27 4.98 23.15
CA ARG A 257 9.54 5.59 21.84
C ARG A 257 10.59 6.68 22.04
N SER A 258 11.82 6.39 21.61
CA SER A 258 12.95 7.34 21.65
C SER A 258 13.51 7.54 20.25
N SER A 259 14.39 8.53 20.06
CA SER A 259 15.11 8.70 18.79
C SER A 259 16.02 7.51 18.45
N TYR A 260 16.34 6.64 19.42
CA TYR A 260 17.11 5.40 19.23
C TYR A 260 16.26 4.18 18.86
N THR A 261 14.92 4.33 18.79
CA THR A 261 14.04 3.22 18.41
C THR A 261 13.98 3.09 16.88
N VAL A 262 14.47 1.96 16.36
CA VAL A 262 14.42 1.63 14.93
C VAL A 262 12.95 1.51 14.46
N PRO A 263 12.56 2.10 13.31
CA PRO A 263 11.20 2.04 12.81
C PRO A 263 10.81 0.63 12.32
N LEU A 264 9.50 0.40 12.24
CA LEU A 264 8.90 -0.85 11.75
C LEU A 264 8.60 -0.80 10.24
N TYR A 265 8.41 0.42 9.72
CA TYR A 265 8.02 0.72 8.33
C TYR A 265 6.61 0.21 7.95
N PRO A 266 6.03 0.67 6.83
CA PRO A 266 4.63 0.36 6.50
C PRO A 266 4.39 -1.11 6.12
N TRP A 267 5.42 -1.77 5.60
CA TRP A 267 5.46 -3.21 5.34
C TRP A 267 6.80 -3.77 5.80
N ASP A 268 6.84 -5.08 6.09
CA ASP A 268 8.09 -5.80 6.36
C ASP A 268 9.03 -5.62 5.16
N ILE A 269 10.18 -4.99 5.39
CA ILE A 269 11.17 -4.71 4.33
C ILE A 269 11.55 -5.99 3.59
N ARG A 270 11.65 -7.12 4.28
CA ARG A 270 12.02 -8.42 3.70
C ARG A 270 10.96 -8.91 2.72
N LEU A 271 9.68 -8.69 3.01
CA LEU A 271 8.60 -8.94 2.06
C LEU A 271 8.58 -7.93 0.90
N SER A 272 8.94 -6.67 1.13
CA SER A 272 9.07 -5.69 0.04
C SER A 272 10.18 -6.08 -0.93
N VAL A 273 11.31 -6.57 -0.43
CA VAL A 273 12.39 -7.16 -1.25
C VAL A 273 11.89 -8.40 -1.99
N MET A 274 11.15 -9.28 -1.32
CA MET A 274 10.52 -10.45 -1.97
C MET A 274 9.59 -10.03 -3.11
N LYS A 275 8.74 -9.02 -2.91
CA LYS A 275 7.88 -8.45 -3.95
C LYS A 275 8.69 -7.92 -5.13
N SER A 276 9.80 -7.23 -4.87
CA SER A 276 10.70 -6.75 -5.93
C SER A 276 11.25 -7.92 -6.78
N LYS A 277 11.72 -8.99 -6.13
CA LYS A 277 12.17 -10.22 -6.82
C LYS A 277 11.05 -10.85 -7.63
N ILE A 278 9.87 -11.04 -7.04
CA ILE A 278 8.69 -11.59 -7.73
C ILE A 278 8.36 -10.77 -8.98
N TYR A 279 8.40 -9.44 -8.90
CA TYR A 279 8.18 -8.58 -10.06
C TYR A 279 9.24 -8.83 -11.14
N ASN A 280 10.53 -8.77 -10.80
CA ASN A 280 11.60 -8.89 -11.78
C ASN A 280 11.64 -10.28 -12.43
N ASP A 281 11.52 -11.32 -11.60
CA ASP A 281 11.67 -12.71 -12.03
C ASP A 281 10.47 -13.24 -12.77
N LEU A 282 9.27 -12.79 -12.36
CA LEU A 282 8.02 -13.25 -12.93
C LEU A 282 7.36 -12.14 -13.72
N HIS A 283 7.03 -10.96 -13.19
CA HIS A 283 6.08 -10.01 -13.84
C HIS A 283 6.67 -8.96 -14.77
N SER A 284 7.99 -8.88 -14.91
CA SER A 284 8.65 -7.95 -15.82
C SER A 284 8.40 -8.28 -17.31
N ILE A 285 8.60 -7.28 -18.18
CA ILE A 285 8.58 -7.49 -19.65
C ILE A 285 9.66 -8.49 -20.08
N SER A 286 10.79 -8.54 -19.37
CA SER A 286 11.81 -9.55 -19.63
C SER A 286 11.34 -10.94 -19.25
N ALA A 287 10.63 -11.05 -18.13
CA ALA A 287 10.08 -12.31 -17.68
C ALA A 287 8.90 -12.81 -18.53
N SER A 288 8.21 -11.94 -19.29
CA SER A 288 7.16 -12.38 -20.24
C SER A 288 7.71 -13.18 -21.43
N ARG A 289 9.04 -13.18 -21.65
CA ARG A 289 9.71 -13.91 -22.74
C ARG A 289 10.28 -15.26 -22.30
N LEU A 290 10.08 -15.65 -21.04
CA LEU A 290 10.62 -16.89 -20.50
C LEU A 290 9.79 -18.10 -20.94
N SER A 291 10.45 -19.26 -21.08
CA SER A 291 9.75 -20.52 -21.28
C SER A 291 8.97 -20.93 -20.03
N GLU A 292 7.96 -21.78 -20.20
CA GLU A 292 7.19 -22.34 -19.07
C GLU A 292 8.10 -23.06 -18.06
N THR A 293 9.09 -23.80 -18.53
CA THR A 293 10.07 -24.50 -17.67
C THR A 293 10.86 -23.54 -16.80
N GLU A 294 11.25 -22.38 -17.34
CA GLU A 294 11.99 -21.35 -16.63
C GLU A 294 11.10 -20.59 -15.64
N ILE A 295 9.84 -20.32 -16.00
CA ILE A 295 8.84 -19.79 -15.07
C ILE A 295 8.62 -20.75 -13.89
N LEU A 296 8.46 -22.05 -14.14
CA LEU A 296 8.30 -23.05 -13.09
C LEU A 296 9.54 -23.14 -12.19
N ARG A 297 10.75 -23.02 -12.76
CA ARG A 297 12.00 -22.99 -11.99
C ARG A 297 12.04 -21.77 -11.06
N ARG A 298 11.68 -20.59 -11.56
CA ARG A 298 11.62 -19.35 -10.78
C ARG A 298 10.54 -19.38 -9.69
N ILE A 299 9.37 -19.95 -9.99
CA ILE A 299 8.30 -20.17 -9.01
C ILE A 299 8.81 -20.99 -7.83
N ARG A 300 9.44 -22.15 -8.07
CA ARG A 300 9.98 -23.00 -6.99
C ARG A 300 11.00 -22.25 -6.13
N HIS A 301 11.90 -21.50 -6.77
CA HIS A 301 12.91 -20.72 -6.05
C HIS A 301 12.28 -19.64 -5.17
N LEU A 302 11.28 -18.92 -5.68
CA LEU A 302 10.56 -17.90 -4.91
C LEU A 302 9.71 -18.51 -3.79
N ASP A 303 9.12 -19.70 -3.99
CA ASP A 303 8.43 -20.44 -2.94
C ASP A 303 9.38 -20.84 -1.80
N GLU A 304 10.58 -21.32 -2.13
CA GLU A 304 11.63 -21.65 -1.14
C GLU A 304 12.07 -20.41 -0.35
N GLU A 305 12.31 -19.28 -1.03
CA GLU A 305 12.69 -18.05 -0.32
C GLU A 305 11.54 -17.50 0.54
N LEU A 306 10.28 -17.57 0.06
CA LEU A 306 9.12 -17.10 0.81
C LEU A 306 8.87 -17.98 2.04
N GLU A 307 9.07 -19.30 1.90
CA GLU A 307 9.01 -20.25 3.02
C GLU A 307 10.14 -19.98 4.03
N ALA A 308 11.36 -19.74 3.55
CA ALA A 308 12.50 -19.38 4.41
C ALA A 308 12.21 -18.10 5.21
N TRP A 309 11.61 -17.09 4.60
CA TRP A 309 11.12 -15.91 5.32
C TRP A 309 10.02 -16.26 6.32
N ARG A 310 9.02 -17.06 5.92
CA ARG A 310 7.85 -17.41 6.73
C ARG A 310 8.25 -18.11 8.02
N VAL A 311 9.24 -19.00 7.98
CA VAL A 311 9.72 -19.72 9.18
C VAL A 311 10.52 -18.86 10.15
N THR A 312 10.98 -17.66 9.74
CA THR A 312 11.59 -16.69 10.66
C THR A 312 10.58 -16.08 11.63
N LEU A 313 9.28 -16.17 11.33
CA LEU A 313 8.23 -15.60 12.17
C LEU A 313 7.90 -16.51 13.36
N PRO A 314 7.49 -15.93 14.51
CA PRO A 314 6.98 -16.69 15.65
C PRO A 314 5.84 -17.63 15.24
N SER A 315 5.81 -18.85 15.80
CA SER A 315 4.87 -19.92 15.40
C SER A 315 3.41 -19.47 15.38
N ASP A 316 3.00 -18.72 16.39
CA ASP A 316 1.59 -18.38 16.63
C ASP A 316 1.09 -17.30 15.65
N HIS A 317 2.02 -16.52 15.10
CA HIS A 317 1.73 -15.41 14.19
C HIS A 317 2.13 -15.72 12.74
N ARG A 318 2.74 -16.88 12.52
CA ARG A 318 3.16 -17.34 11.21
C ARG A 318 1.93 -17.53 10.31
N PRO A 319 1.92 -16.98 9.07
CA PRO A 319 0.88 -17.30 8.10
C PRO A 319 0.81 -18.81 7.83
N THR A 320 -0.40 -19.36 7.80
CA THR A 320 -0.65 -20.74 7.38
C THR A 320 -0.74 -20.81 5.86
N LEU A 321 -0.49 -21.98 5.27
CA LEU A 321 -0.62 -22.17 3.81
C LEU A 321 -2.07 -22.07 3.36
N SER A 322 -3.01 -22.58 4.18
CA SER A 322 -4.44 -22.39 4.05
C SER A 322 -5.01 -21.95 5.41
N PHE A 323 -5.84 -20.91 5.40
CA PHE A 323 -6.46 -20.36 6.61
C PHE A 323 -7.87 -20.93 6.77
N LEU A 324 -8.07 -21.72 7.82
CA LEU A 324 -9.34 -22.39 8.07
C LEU A 324 -10.31 -21.50 8.85
N GLU A 325 -11.62 -21.71 8.65
CA GLU A 325 -12.70 -21.02 9.38
C GLU A 325 -12.64 -21.22 10.90
N GLN A 326 -11.97 -22.27 11.37
CA GLN A 326 -11.80 -22.56 12.80
C GLN A 326 -10.58 -21.88 13.42
N THR A 327 -9.70 -21.28 12.61
CA THR A 327 -8.48 -20.63 13.10
C THR A 327 -8.84 -19.35 13.87
N PRO A 328 -8.51 -19.23 15.17
CA PRO A 328 -8.83 -18.02 15.93
C PRO A 328 -7.98 -16.84 15.41
N VAL A 329 -8.56 -15.64 15.42
CA VAL A 329 -7.82 -14.39 15.33
C VAL A 329 -7.80 -13.80 16.72
N ASP A 330 -6.60 -13.55 17.25
CA ASP A 330 -6.47 -12.93 18.57
C ASP A 330 -7.07 -11.52 18.53
N ALA A 331 -7.93 -11.22 19.52
CA ALA A 331 -8.56 -9.91 19.69
C ALA A 331 -7.54 -8.78 19.90
N HIS A 332 -6.28 -9.11 20.21
CA HIS A 332 -5.19 -8.15 20.38
C HIS A 332 -4.23 -8.09 19.18
N THR A 333 -4.57 -8.74 18.06
CA THR A 333 -3.74 -8.71 16.84
C THR A 333 -3.64 -7.26 16.33
N ASN A 334 -2.42 -6.72 16.25
CA ASN A 334 -2.23 -5.37 15.72
C ASN A 334 -2.32 -5.33 14.18
N THR A 335 -2.59 -4.13 13.64
CA THR A 335 -2.73 -3.89 12.20
C THR A 335 -1.53 -4.37 11.37
N GLN A 336 -0.29 -4.26 11.88
CA GLN A 336 0.88 -4.72 11.13
C GLN A 336 0.94 -6.24 11.01
N ALA A 337 0.54 -6.99 12.04
CA ALA A 337 0.42 -8.45 11.97
C ALA A 337 -0.64 -8.87 10.94
N ILE A 338 -1.78 -8.15 10.89
CA ILE A 338 -2.83 -8.35 9.87
C ILE A 338 -2.27 -8.11 8.47
N MET A 339 -1.66 -6.94 8.26
CA MET A 339 -1.06 -6.55 6.99
C MET A 339 0.03 -7.52 6.52
N LEU A 340 0.84 -8.05 7.44
CA LEU A 340 1.88 -9.04 7.14
C LEU A 340 1.27 -10.35 6.61
N ARG A 341 0.22 -10.87 7.26
CA ARG A 341 -0.43 -12.11 6.80
C ARG A 341 -1.15 -11.92 5.47
N LEU A 342 -1.81 -10.77 5.26
CA LEU A 342 -2.38 -10.41 3.96
C LEU A 342 -1.31 -10.30 2.87
N SER A 343 -0.19 -9.66 3.17
CA SER A 343 0.94 -9.50 2.25
C SER A 343 1.60 -10.84 1.91
N TYR A 344 1.67 -11.79 2.83
CA TYR A 344 2.15 -13.15 2.57
C TYR A 344 1.29 -13.86 1.52
N HIS A 345 -0.04 -13.96 1.75
CA HIS A 345 -0.93 -14.62 0.79
C HIS A 345 -0.97 -13.88 -0.55
N HIS A 346 -0.81 -12.56 -0.55
CA HIS A 346 -0.63 -11.80 -1.78
C HIS A 346 0.64 -12.22 -2.54
N CYS A 347 1.78 -12.43 -1.86
CA CYS A 347 3.00 -12.94 -2.51
C CYS A 347 2.78 -14.33 -3.13
N VAL A 348 2.08 -15.24 -2.42
CA VAL A 348 1.69 -16.55 -2.98
C VAL A 348 0.87 -16.38 -4.26
N ILE A 349 -0.13 -15.49 -4.25
CA ILE A 349 -0.92 -15.19 -5.45
C ILE A 349 -0.04 -14.67 -6.59
N LEU A 350 0.85 -13.72 -6.30
CA LEU A 350 1.73 -13.13 -7.32
C LEU A 350 2.67 -14.18 -7.95
N ILE A 351 3.25 -15.07 -7.15
CA ILE A 351 4.13 -16.14 -7.63
C ILE A 351 3.37 -17.08 -8.56
N HIS A 352 2.25 -17.65 -8.10
CA HIS A 352 1.52 -18.68 -8.84
C HIS A 352 0.70 -18.13 -10.02
N ARG A 353 0.34 -16.84 -10.01
CA ARG A 353 -0.35 -16.18 -11.12
C ARG A 353 0.51 -16.10 -12.38
N ALA A 354 1.83 -16.11 -12.24
CA ALA A 354 2.75 -16.08 -13.39
C ALA A 354 2.58 -17.30 -14.32
N ARG A 355 2.24 -18.46 -13.76
CA ARG A 355 1.97 -19.68 -14.54
C ARG A 355 0.70 -19.57 -15.38
N CYS A 356 -0.25 -18.72 -14.99
CA CYS A 356 -1.52 -18.56 -15.71
C CYS A 356 -1.44 -17.71 -16.99
N ARG A 357 -0.26 -17.17 -17.34
CA ARG A 357 -0.09 -16.29 -18.50
C ARG A 357 -0.35 -16.95 -19.85
N VAL A 358 -0.04 -18.24 -19.95
CA VAL A 358 -0.27 -19.05 -21.16
C VAL A 358 -1.74 -18.96 -21.61
N PHE A 359 -2.66 -18.77 -20.67
CA PHE A 359 -4.09 -18.66 -20.96
C PHE A 359 -4.55 -17.26 -21.38
N GLN A 360 -3.72 -16.22 -21.24
CA GLN A 360 -4.02 -14.84 -21.62
C GLN A 360 -3.69 -14.54 -23.08
N GLU A 361 -2.76 -15.27 -23.69
CA GLU A 361 -2.27 -15.04 -25.06
C GLU A 361 -3.17 -15.62 -26.17
N GLY A 362 -4.42 -16.00 -25.85
CA GLY A 362 -5.40 -16.43 -26.84
C GLY A 362 -5.11 -17.79 -27.51
N LEU A 363 -4.09 -18.52 -27.05
CA LEU A 363 -3.85 -19.91 -27.44
C LEU A 363 -4.98 -20.77 -26.90
N SER A 364 -5.95 -20.94 -27.79
CA SER A 364 -7.26 -21.49 -27.54
C SER A 364 -7.15 -23.01 -27.46
N SER A 365 -6.85 -23.56 -26.28
CA SER A 365 -7.28 -24.92 -26.00
C SER A 365 -7.45 -25.20 -24.52
N MET A 366 -8.66 -25.59 -24.14
CA MET A 366 -8.93 -26.27 -22.87
C MET A 366 -8.15 -27.58 -22.71
N SER A 367 -7.47 -28.07 -23.77
CA SER A 367 -6.61 -29.26 -23.74
C SER A 367 -5.23 -29.05 -23.10
N LEU A 368 -4.91 -27.85 -22.59
CA LEU A 368 -3.62 -27.53 -21.96
C LEU A 368 -3.65 -27.59 -20.42
N ILE A 369 -4.82 -27.78 -19.81
CA ILE A 369 -4.92 -27.86 -18.34
C ILE A 369 -4.54 -29.28 -17.90
N ASP A 370 -3.27 -29.45 -17.56
CA ASP A 370 -2.75 -30.65 -16.90
C ASP A 370 -2.99 -30.64 -15.37
N ASP A 371 -2.62 -31.73 -14.71
CA ASP A 371 -2.73 -31.86 -13.24
C ASP A 371 -1.90 -30.82 -12.50
N GLY A 372 -0.74 -30.43 -13.05
CA GLY A 372 0.10 -29.39 -12.48
C GLY A 372 -0.61 -28.03 -12.46
N HIS A 373 -1.38 -27.69 -13.50
CA HIS A 373 -2.18 -26.48 -13.56
C HIS A 373 -3.31 -26.51 -12.53
N ARG A 374 -3.96 -27.66 -12.33
CA ARG A 374 -5.00 -27.83 -11.30
C ARG A 374 -4.44 -27.62 -9.89
N ILE A 375 -3.25 -28.15 -9.60
CA ILE A 375 -2.55 -27.90 -8.32
C ILE A 375 -2.25 -26.40 -8.16
N ASN A 376 -1.76 -25.73 -9.21
CA ASN A 376 -1.50 -24.29 -9.17
C ASN A 376 -2.79 -23.47 -8.94
N PHE A 377 -3.91 -23.86 -9.55
CA PHE A 377 -5.22 -23.24 -9.32
C PHE A 377 -5.68 -23.42 -7.88
N GLN A 378 -5.47 -24.60 -7.30
CA GLN A 378 -5.82 -24.85 -5.90
C GLN A 378 -5.02 -23.94 -4.95
N ILE A 379 -3.71 -23.79 -5.17
CA ILE A 379 -2.87 -22.87 -4.38
C ILE A 379 -3.38 -21.43 -4.46
N LEU A 380 -3.74 -20.96 -5.66
CA LEU A 380 -4.29 -19.62 -5.86
C LEU A 380 -5.65 -19.44 -5.16
N ILE A 381 -6.52 -20.45 -5.22
CA ILE A 381 -7.82 -20.45 -4.53
C ILE A 381 -7.62 -20.44 -3.02
N ASP A 382 -6.74 -21.29 -2.48
CA ASP A 382 -6.48 -21.39 -1.05
C ASP A 382 -5.89 -20.10 -0.48
N ALA A 383 -4.94 -19.49 -1.19
CA ALA A 383 -4.39 -18.18 -0.82
C ALA A 383 -5.47 -17.08 -0.87
N SER A 384 -6.31 -17.07 -1.92
CA SER A 384 -7.40 -16.10 -2.07
C SER A 384 -8.47 -16.26 -0.98
N ARG A 385 -8.88 -17.50 -0.69
CA ARG A 385 -9.80 -17.85 0.40
C ARG A 385 -9.22 -17.44 1.75
N SER A 386 -7.93 -17.66 1.95
CA SER A 386 -7.25 -17.28 3.19
C SER A 386 -7.28 -15.77 3.43
N ILE A 387 -7.07 -14.95 2.39
CA ILE A 387 -7.24 -13.49 2.46
C ILE A 387 -8.66 -13.13 2.90
N LEU A 388 -9.69 -13.68 2.25
CA LEU A 388 -11.08 -13.33 2.51
C LEU A 388 -11.51 -13.69 3.94
N ILE A 389 -11.26 -14.93 4.36
CA ILE A 389 -11.66 -15.42 5.69
C ILE A 389 -10.88 -14.74 6.80
N TYR A 390 -9.56 -14.58 6.62
CA TYR A 390 -8.73 -13.92 7.62
C TYR A 390 -9.14 -12.46 7.80
N LEU A 391 -9.37 -11.75 6.68
CA LEU A 391 -9.80 -10.36 6.73
C LEU A 391 -11.15 -10.24 7.45
N GLU A 392 -12.16 -11.06 7.13
CA GLU A 392 -13.48 -11.06 7.79
C GLU A 392 -13.36 -11.10 9.32
N LYS A 393 -12.48 -11.95 9.83
CA LYS A 393 -12.25 -12.10 11.28
C LYS A 393 -11.42 -10.97 11.88
N ALA A 394 -10.54 -10.35 11.10
CA ALA A 394 -9.66 -9.29 11.55
C ALA A 394 -10.30 -7.89 11.48
N LEU A 395 -11.45 -7.73 10.81
CA LEU A 395 -12.15 -6.44 10.69
C LEU A 395 -12.39 -5.71 12.02
N PRO A 396 -12.80 -6.37 13.13
CA PRO A 396 -13.09 -5.66 14.38
C PRO A 396 -11.88 -4.97 15.02
N VAL A 397 -10.66 -5.42 14.70
CA VAL A 397 -9.40 -4.92 15.28
C VAL A 397 -8.57 -4.10 14.28
N LEU A 398 -9.07 -3.96 13.05
CA LEU A 398 -8.39 -3.23 11.98
C LEU A 398 -8.54 -1.72 12.16
N ALA A 399 -7.44 -0.98 11.99
CA ALA A 399 -7.45 0.47 12.04
C ALA A 399 -8.37 1.08 10.95
N HIS A 400 -9.23 2.01 11.34
CA HIS A 400 -10.29 2.57 10.50
C HIS A 400 -9.76 3.43 9.33
N GLU A 401 -8.53 3.94 9.42
CA GLU A 401 -7.86 4.72 8.38
C GLU A 401 -7.34 3.87 7.21
N CYS A 402 -7.37 2.54 7.28
CA CYS A 402 -6.72 1.67 6.30
C CYS A 402 -7.62 1.18 5.15
N PHE A 403 -8.83 1.71 4.96
CA PHE A 403 -9.80 1.21 3.96
C PHE A 403 -9.16 1.01 2.56
N TRP A 404 -8.60 2.07 1.96
CA TRP A 404 -7.99 2.02 0.62
C TRP A 404 -6.75 1.12 0.55
N VAL A 405 -6.03 1.00 1.67
CA VAL A 405 -4.87 0.12 1.77
C VAL A 405 -5.30 -1.35 1.76
N ILE A 406 -6.39 -1.65 2.47
CA ILE A 406 -6.88 -3.00 2.74
C ILE A 406 -7.72 -3.56 1.59
N ILE A 407 -8.60 -2.76 0.98
CA ILE A 407 -9.55 -3.21 -0.05
C ILE A 407 -8.86 -3.87 -1.25
N PHE A 408 -7.61 -3.51 -1.52
CA PHE A 408 -6.78 -4.13 -2.55
C PHE A 408 -6.58 -5.64 -2.38
N TYR A 409 -6.39 -6.14 -1.15
CA TYR A 409 -6.13 -7.56 -0.92
C TYR A 409 -7.33 -8.44 -1.29
N PRO A 410 -8.55 -8.20 -0.78
CA PRO A 410 -9.67 -9.03 -1.15
C PRO A 410 -10.11 -8.79 -2.60
N MET A 411 -9.90 -7.60 -3.19
CA MET A 411 -10.07 -7.37 -4.64
C MET A 411 -9.13 -8.24 -5.49
N THR A 412 -7.87 -8.39 -5.06
CA THR A 412 -6.91 -9.30 -5.71
C THR A 412 -7.35 -10.76 -5.57
N ALA A 413 -7.87 -11.15 -4.41
CA ALA A 413 -8.40 -12.50 -4.15
C ALA A 413 -9.61 -12.81 -5.06
N ILE A 414 -10.63 -11.95 -5.12
CA ILE A 414 -11.82 -12.21 -5.95
C ILE A 414 -11.51 -12.20 -7.44
N THR A 415 -10.62 -11.33 -7.90
CA THR A 415 -10.20 -11.31 -9.31
C THR A 415 -9.46 -12.60 -9.68
N THR A 416 -8.69 -13.14 -8.74
CA THR A 416 -7.98 -14.42 -8.91
C THR A 416 -8.98 -15.59 -8.95
N ILE A 417 -9.92 -15.65 -8.01
CA ILE A 417 -10.98 -16.67 -7.98
C ILE A 417 -11.82 -16.62 -9.26
N PHE A 418 -12.25 -15.42 -9.69
CA PHE A 418 -13.00 -15.23 -10.92
C PHE A 418 -12.22 -15.74 -12.14
N SER A 419 -10.95 -15.37 -12.26
CA SER A 419 -10.09 -15.81 -13.38
C SER A 419 -9.98 -17.34 -13.43
N ILE A 420 -9.84 -18.00 -12.28
CA ILE A 420 -9.73 -19.45 -12.19
C ILE A 420 -11.08 -20.14 -12.44
N ALA A 421 -12.20 -19.55 -12.01
CA ALA A 421 -13.52 -20.07 -12.30
C ALA A 421 -13.80 -20.11 -13.82
N LEU A 422 -13.34 -19.09 -14.54
CA LEU A 422 -13.43 -19.07 -16.01
C LEU A 422 -12.45 -20.01 -16.71
N LEU A 423 -11.33 -20.36 -16.07
CA LEU A 423 -10.33 -21.28 -16.62
C LEU A 423 -10.68 -22.74 -16.37
N ASP A 424 -11.22 -23.07 -15.21
CA ASP A 424 -11.47 -24.46 -14.79
C ASP A 424 -12.82 -24.59 -14.08
N ASN A 425 -13.88 -24.70 -14.88
CA ASN A 425 -15.24 -24.83 -14.37
C ASN A 425 -15.60 -26.27 -13.97
N ARG A 426 -14.90 -27.27 -14.54
CA ARG A 426 -15.22 -28.69 -14.35
C ARG A 426 -14.85 -29.24 -12.98
N SER A 427 -13.93 -28.58 -12.26
CA SER A 427 -13.47 -29.01 -10.94
C SER A 427 -14.28 -28.45 -9.77
N ASP A 428 -15.37 -27.71 -10.03
CA ASP A 428 -16.14 -27.06 -8.97
C ASP A 428 -17.65 -27.41 -9.03
N PRO A 429 -18.01 -28.70 -8.84
CA PRO A 429 -19.40 -29.14 -8.93
C PRO A 429 -20.31 -28.49 -7.86
N GLU A 430 -19.73 -28.07 -6.73
CA GLU A 430 -20.47 -27.43 -5.64
C GLU A 430 -20.56 -25.90 -5.77
N ASN A 431 -19.97 -25.33 -6.83
CA ASN A 431 -19.88 -23.88 -7.07
C ASN A 431 -19.26 -23.11 -5.89
N ASP A 432 -18.25 -23.68 -5.24
CA ASP A 432 -17.55 -23.06 -4.11
C ASP A 432 -16.86 -21.74 -4.50
N LYS A 433 -16.31 -21.66 -5.71
CA LYS A 433 -15.73 -20.41 -6.24
C LYS A 433 -16.80 -19.31 -6.35
N LEU A 434 -18.01 -19.67 -6.78
CA LEU A 434 -19.13 -18.73 -6.85
C LEU A 434 -19.63 -18.33 -5.45
N LYS A 435 -19.65 -19.25 -4.49
CA LYS A 435 -19.97 -18.94 -3.08
C LYS A 435 -18.97 -17.94 -2.50
N LEU A 436 -17.68 -18.11 -2.76
CA LEU A 436 -16.63 -17.18 -2.32
C LEU A 436 -16.81 -15.79 -2.95
N LEU A 437 -17.09 -15.70 -4.25
CA LEU A 437 -17.37 -14.43 -4.94
C LEU A 437 -18.59 -13.72 -4.33
N ARG A 438 -19.69 -14.43 -4.09
CA ARG A 438 -20.90 -13.86 -3.49
C ARG A 438 -20.71 -13.46 -2.02
N GLY A 439 -19.90 -14.22 -1.27
CA GLY A 439 -19.58 -13.90 0.13
C GLY A 439 -18.79 -12.60 0.29
N PHE A 440 -18.04 -12.19 -0.75
CA PHE A 440 -17.22 -10.98 -0.70
C PHE A 440 -18.03 -9.68 -0.58
N THR A 441 -19.26 -9.59 -1.14
CA THR A 441 -20.11 -8.39 -0.94
C THR A 441 -20.49 -8.19 0.53
N ARG A 442 -20.67 -9.28 1.29
CA ARG A 442 -20.88 -9.21 2.74
C ARG A 442 -19.62 -8.68 3.44
N LEU A 443 -18.44 -9.17 3.04
CA LEU A 443 -17.16 -8.77 3.62
C LEU A 443 -16.89 -7.28 3.44
N ILE A 444 -17.02 -6.73 2.22
CA ILE A 444 -16.69 -5.32 1.95
C ILE A 444 -17.56 -4.34 2.74
N ARG A 445 -18.84 -4.68 2.95
CA ARG A 445 -19.78 -3.87 3.73
C ARG A 445 -19.41 -3.79 5.21
N GLN A 446 -18.61 -4.73 5.70
CA GLN A 446 -18.17 -4.78 7.10
C GLN A 446 -16.82 -4.08 7.32
N ILE A 447 -16.10 -3.70 6.25
CA ILE A 447 -14.78 -3.07 6.41
C ILE A 447 -14.94 -1.75 7.17
N PRO A 448 -14.19 -1.53 8.27
CA PRO A 448 -14.25 -0.30 9.01
C PRO A 448 -13.83 0.89 8.14
N ILE A 449 -14.65 1.94 8.12
CA ILE A 449 -14.36 3.19 7.42
C ILE A 449 -14.40 4.33 8.44
N LYS A 450 -13.27 5.02 8.64
CA LYS A 450 -13.17 6.14 9.60
C LYS A 450 -14.13 7.28 9.29
N LYS A 451 -14.28 7.63 8.01
CA LYS A 451 -15.20 8.65 7.49
C LYS A 451 -15.81 8.11 6.20
N LEU A 452 -17.12 7.86 6.18
CA LEU A 452 -17.84 7.51 4.95
C LEU A 452 -17.93 8.76 4.06
N THR A 453 -16.94 8.97 3.20
CA THR A 453 -17.02 10.00 2.17
C THR A 453 -17.80 9.47 0.98
N VAL A 454 -18.21 10.39 0.09
CA VAL A 454 -18.84 10.04 -1.18
C VAL A 454 -17.94 9.10 -2.00
N ALA A 455 -16.61 9.24 -1.88
CA ALA A 455 -15.67 8.38 -2.61
C ALA A 455 -15.71 6.93 -2.11
N GLU A 456 -15.70 6.67 -0.80
CA GLU A 456 -15.81 5.29 -0.29
C GLU A 456 -17.17 4.68 -0.62
N ILE A 457 -18.27 5.43 -0.48
CA ILE A 457 -19.62 4.94 -0.78
C ILE A 457 -19.72 4.56 -2.26
N SER A 458 -19.34 5.46 -3.17
CA SER A 458 -19.36 5.18 -4.61
C SER A 458 -18.43 4.03 -4.99
N HIS A 459 -17.32 3.83 -4.27
CA HIS A 459 -16.42 2.70 -4.50
C HIS A 459 -17.01 1.38 -4.00
N LEU A 460 -17.71 1.36 -2.86
CA LEU A 460 -18.42 0.16 -2.40
C LEU A 460 -19.51 -0.26 -3.38
N GLU A 461 -20.32 0.69 -3.86
CA GLU A 461 -21.34 0.44 -4.90
C GLU A 461 -20.72 -0.13 -6.17
N PHE A 462 -19.59 0.44 -6.62
CA PHE A 462 -18.83 -0.08 -7.76
C PHE A 462 -18.44 -1.55 -7.57
N ILE A 463 -17.85 -1.86 -6.42
CA ILE A 463 -17.38 -3.22 -6.13
C ILE A 463 -18.56 -4.19 -6.14
N GLU A 464 -19.70 -3.82 -5.57
CA GLU A 464 -20.91 -4.65 -5.57
C GLU A 464 -21.38 -4.97 -6.99
N GLU A 465 -21.47 -3.95 -7.86
CA GLU A 465 -21.85 -4.14 -9.27
C GLU A 465 -20.85 -5.05 -10.02
N VAL A 466 -19.55 -4.88 -9.77
CA VAL A 466 -18.50 -5.72 -10.38
C VAL A 466 -18.62 -7.17 -9.95
N VAL A 467 -18.89 -7.43 -8.67
CA VAL A 467 -18.96 -8.78 -8.11
C VAL A 467 -20.22 -9.50 -8.59
N GLU A 468 -21.33 -8.79 -8.72
CA GLU A 468 -22.56 -9.30 -9.29
C GLU A 468 -22.35 -9.70 -10.76
N GLU A 469 -21.66 -8.85 -11.52
CA GLU A 469 -21.32 -9.13 -12.92
C GLU A 469 -20.32 -10.29 -13.07
N MET A 470 -19.31 -10.37 -12.21
CA MET A 470 -18.41 -11.53 -12.14
C MET A 470 -19.18 -12.82 -11.88
N SER A 471 -20.13 -12.79 -10.95
CA SER A 471 -20.97 -13.94 -10.60
C SER A 471 -21.85 -14.38 -11.78
N ARG A 472 -22.44 -13.43 -12.51
CA ARG A 472 -23.21 -13.71 -13.74
C ARG A 472 -22.35 -14.37 -14.81
N LEU A 473 -21.14 -13.85 -15.02
CA LEU A 473 -20.21 -14.37 -16.04
C LEU A 473 -19.71 -15.79 -15.71
N VAL A 474 -19.48 -16.09 -14.43
CA VAL A 474 -19.13 -17.45 -13.99
C VAL A 474 -20.27 -18.43 -14.29
N LEU A 475 -21.52 -18.06 -13.99
CA LEU A 475 -22.68 -18.89 -14.28
C LEU A 475 -22.87 -19.17 -15.78
N LEU A 476 -22.52 -18.21 -16.64
CA LEU A 476 -22.58 -18.39 -18.10
C LEU A 476 -21.46 -19.27 -18.66
N ALA A 477 -20.36 -19.41 -17.93
CA ALA A 477 -19.26 -20.27 -18.31
C ALA A 477 -19.49 -21.75 -17.94
N SER A 478 -20.50 -22.03 -17.10
CA SER A 478 -20.77 -23.35 -16.49
C SER A 478 -21.56 -24.30 -17.37
#